data_AF-A0A9C8HSN5-F1
#
_entry.id   AF-A0A9C8HSN5-F1
#
_cell.length_a   1.000
_cell.length_b   1.000
_cell.length_c   1.000
_cell.angle_alpha   90.00
_cell.angle_beta   90.00
_cell.angle_gamma   90.00
#
_symmetry.space_group_name_H-M   'P 1'
#
loop_
_entity.id
_entity.type
_entity.pdbx_description
1 polymer ?
#
loop_
_entity_poly.entity_id
_entity_poly.type
_entity_poly.pdbx_seq_one_letter_code
_entity_poly.pdbx_strand_id
1 'polypeptide(L)'
;MKTVMMCLFLFCFTVLPLMAGEVEYALDLKTDLTFHELTVSGAGEALYIRHLGSGEKSLSFPVEVIAGARRMQVRIYLIPLLGQKRELTLKSAKTEIPLQNTGGFRATPFIPVNEAPEELTLSFQGPHLGILSKISFIYSDSDEKEIVLSGDYEGVNRQKGIITASGFGRYSGDSSPGAAAERAAKLDAYRNLGHLIREMAKKEGLMIDDSRFEVTIKGARVVKKELTKEGVVVTVGLYINGTPGLSDMIKEAL
;
A
#
# COMPACT_ATOMS: atom_id res chain seq x y z
N MET A 1 10.10 58.19 -20.80
CA MET A 1 8.96 57.23 -20.79
C MET A 1 9.40 56.09 -21.72
N LYS A 2 9.76 54.86 -21.29
CA LYS A 2 9.10 53.93 -20.33
C LYS A 2 7.58 53.89 -20.60
N THR A 3 6.91 52.80 -20.96
CA THR A 3 7.22 51.34 -21.05
C THR A 3 6.21 50.76 -22.08
N VAL A 4 6.21 49.53 -22.61
CA VAL A 4 6.73 48.19 -22.22
C VAL A 4 7.25 47.44 -23.48
N MET A 5 8.18 46.50 -23.32
CA MET A 5 8.57 45.50 -24.33
C MET A 5 7.68 44.25 -24.16
N MET A 6 6.84 43.94 -25.14
CA MET A 6 5.90 42.80 -25.06
C MET A 6 6.65 41.48 -25.28
N CYS A 7 7.29 40.98 -24.22
CA CYS A 7 7.85 39.63 -24.20
C CYS A 7 6.71 38.62 -24.38
N LEU A 8 6.65 38.03 -25.57
CA LEU A 8 5.83 36.86 -25.86
C LEU A 8 6.36 35.69 -25.03
N PHE A 9 5.91 35.58 -23.77
CA PHE A 9 6.16 34.43 -22.92
C PHE A 9 5.37 33.25 -23.50
N LEU A 10 5.97 32.61 -24.50
CA LEU A 10 5.54 31.33 -25.01
C LEU A 10 5.74 30.33 -23.85
N PHE A 11 4.71 30.18 -23.03
CA PHE A 11 4.67 29.19 -21.96
C PHE A 11 4.56 27.81 -22.61
N CYS A 12 5.69 27.34 -23.16
CA CYS A 12 5.89 25.94 -23.46
C CYS A 12 5.73 25.19 -22.14
N PHE A 13 4.51 24.72 -21.87
CA PHE A 13 4.30 23.50 -21.13
C PHE A 13 5.02 22.40 -21.91
N THR A 14 6.33 22.28 -21.68
CA THR A 14 7.02 21.02 -21.80
C THR A 14 6.38 20.11 -20.75
N VAL A 15 5.27 19.48 -21.14
CA VAL A 15 4.84 18.22 -20.55
C VAL A 15 5.96 17.24 -20.88
N LEU A 16 7.03 17.30 -20.07
CA LEU A 16 7.91 16.17 -19.90
C LEU A 16 6.98 15.03 -19.49
N PRO A 17 6.88 13.94 -20.27
CA PRO A 17 6.24 12.74 -19.76
C PRO A 17 7.05 12.35 -18.54
N LEU A 18 6.48 12.59 -17.36
CA LEU A 18 7.01 12.09 -16.11
C LEU A 18 6.95 10.58 -16.24
N MET A 19 8.12 9.99 -16.53
CA MET A 19 8.39 8.53 -16.50
C MET A 19 8.36 8.06 -15.04
N ALA A 20 7.27 8.36 -14.36
CA ALA A 20 6.91 7.90 -13.04
C ALA A 20 5.87 6.80 -13.28
N GLY A 21 6.32 5.54 -13.29
CA GLY A 21 5.43 4.38 -13.47
C GLY A 21 4.34 4.27 -12.41
N GLU A 22 4.43 5.06 -11.33
CA GLU A 22 3.37 5.30 -10.37
C GLU A 22 3.28 6.81 -10.03
N VAL A 23 2.06 7.37 -10.05
CA VAL A 23 1.74 8.73 -9.62
C VAL A 23 0.73 8.67 -8.47
N GLU A 24 1.06 9.28 -7.32
CA GLU A 24 0.11 9.45 -6.21
C GLU A 24 -0.53 10.85 -6.26
N TYR A 25 -1.87 10.87 -6.36
CA TYR A 25 -2.71 12.06 -6.15
C TYR A 25 -3.42 11.95 -4.80
N ALA A 26 -3.63 13.06 -4.09
CA ALA A 26 -4.28 13.07 -2.78
C ALA A 26 -5.31 14.20 -2.73
N LEU A 27 -6.51 13.88 -2.23
CA LEU A 27 -7.60 14.85 -2.11
C LEU A 27 -7.35 15.82 -0.94
N ASP A 28 -7.73 17.09 -1.12
CA ASP A 28 -7.99 17.99 -0.01
C ASP A 28 -9.36 17.62 0.59
N LEU A 29 -9.31 17.02 1.78
CA LEU A 29 -10.49 16.51 2.47
C LEU A 29 -11.53 17.60 2.82
N LYS A 30 -11.18 18.89 2.72
CA LYS A 30 -12.09 20.02 2.99
C LYS A 30 -12.83 20.53 1.77
N THR A 31 -12.28 20.36 0.57
CA THR A 31 -12.86 20.87 -0.68
C THR A 31 -13.45 19.78 -1.55
N ASP A 32 -12.85 18.58 -1.52
CA ASP A 32 -13.14 17.55 -2.53
C ASP A 32 -14.15 16.50 -2.05
N LEU A 33 -14.63 16.62 -0.80
CA LEU A 33 -15.59 15.71 -0.20
C LEU A 33 -16.99 16.33 -0.08
N THR A 34 -18.00 15.61 -0.55
CA THR A 34 -19.41 15.92 -0.31
C THR A 34 -19.94 15.03 0.81
N PHE A 35 -20.48 15.61 1.88
CA PHE A 35 -20.94 14.87 3.07
C PHE A 35 -22.45 14.63 3.04
N HIS A 36 -22.88 13.37 3.16
CA HIS A 36 -24.29 13.00 3.18
C HIS A 36 -24.73 12.65 4.61
N GLU A 37 -25.32 13.65 5.26
CA GLU A 37 -25.87 13.60 6.63
C GLU A 37 -24.85 13.17 7.72
N LEU A 38 -23.56 13.26 7.43
CA LEU A 38 -22.44 12.79 8.24
C LEU A 38 -21.85 13.98 9.02
N THR A 39 -21.71 13.85 10.34
CA THR A 39 -21.18 14.95 11.18
C THR A 39 -19.65 14.93 11.16
N VAL A 40 -19.07 16.02 10.66
CA VAL A 40 -17.62 16.19 10.52
C VAL A 40 -17.14 17.43 11.27
N SER A 41 -15.99 17.32 11.93
CA SER A 41 -15.20 18.48 12.35
C SER A 41 -13.77 18.34 11.82
N GLY A 42 -13.29 19.34 11.07
CA GLY A 42 -11.90 19.39 10.63
C GLY A 42 -10.97 19.87 11.75
N ALA A 43 -9.80 19.26 11.88
CA ALA A 43 -8.70 19.80 12.67
C ALA A 43 -7.36 19.49 11.98
N GLY A 44 -6.61 20.56 11.67
CA GLY A 44 -5.48 20.48 10.74
C GLY A 44 -5.96 20.10 9.33
N GLU A 45 -5.34 19.08 8.74
CA GLU A 45 -5.70 18.50 7.44
C GLU A 45 -6.62 17.28 7.55
N ALA A 46 -6.85 16.77 8.78
CA ALA A 46 -7.66 15.58 9.02
C ALA A 46 -9.13 15.92 9.35
N LEU A 47 -10.01 14.98 9.05
CA LEU A 47 -11.43 15.02 9.38
C LEU A 47 -11.77 14.05 10.51
N TYR A 48 -12.42 14.56 11.55
CA TYR A 48 -13.01 13.74 12.60
C TYR A 48 -14.43 13.40 12.18
N ILE A 49 -14.66 12.13 11.91
CA ILE A 49 -15.96 11.58 11.50
C ILE A 49 -16.68 11.07 12.74
N ARG A 50 -17.89 11.59 12.98
CA ARG A 50 -18.76 11.16 14.08
C ARG A 50 -20.14 10.78 13.54
N HIS A 51 -20.48 9.51 13.70
CA HIS A 51 -21.80 8.95 13.48
C HIS A 51 -22.14 8.05 14.67
N LEU A 52 -23.29 8.27 15.31
CA LEU A 52 -23.70 7.50 16.50
C LEU A 52 -25.04 6.78 16.30
N GLY A 53 -25.62 6.84 15.10
CA GLY A 53 -26.87 6.17 14.75
C GLY A 53 -26.65 4.77 14.16
N SER A 54 -27.73 4.03 14.00
CA SER A 54 -27.74 2.69 13.38
C SER A 54 -27.85 2.69 11.85
N GLY A 55 -28.13 3.85 11.22
CA GLY A 55 -28.26 3.98 9.77
C GLY A 55 -26.93 3.97 9.02
N GLU A 56 -27.00 3.97 7.69
CA GLU A 56 -25.86 4.26 6.81
C GLU A 56 -25.67 5.77 6.67
N LYS A 57 -24.42 6.23 6.72
CA LYS A 57 -24.00 7.60 6.40
C LYS A 57 -22.85 7.55 5.43
N SER A 58 -22.65 8.57 4.61
CA SER A 58 -21.59 8.54 3.61
C SER A 58 -20.94 9.89 3.35
N LEU A 59 -19.78 9.81 2.70
CA LEU A 59 -19.17 10.92 1.98
C LEU A 59 -18.88 10.46 0.55
N SER A 60 -19.09 11.34 -0.42
CA SER A 60 -18.75 11.13 -1.82
C SER A 60 -17.55 12.00 -2.22
N PHE A 61 -16.75 11.53 -3.16
CA PHE A 61 -15.62 12.27 -3.72
C PHE A 61 -15.40 11.93 -5.20
N PRO A 62 -14.95 12.90 -6.02
CA PRO A 62 -14.69 12.68 -7.42
C PRO A 62 -13.46 11.78 -7.59
N VAL A 63 -13.41 11.10 -8.73
CA VAL A 63 -12.24 10.38 -9.22
C VAL A 63 -11.71 11.12 -10.44
N GLU A 64 -10.50 11.66 -10.32
CA GLU A 64 -9.81 12.21 -11.47
C GLU A 64 -9.22 11.09 -12.33
N VAL A 65 -9.20 11.26 -13.65
CA VAL A 65 -8.55 10.31 -14.56
C VAL A 65 -7.28 10.96 -15.09
N ILE A 66 -6.12 10.44 -14.67
CA ILE A 66 -4.82 10.91 -15.15
C ILE A 66 -4.55 10.31 -16.54
N ALA A 67 -4.32 11.18 -17.52
CA ALA A 67 -3.96 10.77 -18.88
C ALA A 67 -2.65 9.96 -18.91
N GLY A 68 -2.68 8.80 -19.57
CA GLY A 68 -1.55 7.87 -19.66
C GLY A 68 -1.56 6.74 -18.63
N ALA A 69 -2.33 6.87 -17.53
CA ALA A 69 -2.50 5.80 -16.57
C ALA A 69 -3.37 4.67 -17.14
N ARG A 70 -2.99 3.41 -16.88
CA ARG A 70 -3.79 2.22 -17.20
C ARG A 70 -4.59 1.71 -16.02
N ARG A 71 -4.06 1.82 -14.80
CA ARG A 71 -4.67 1.27 -13.58
C ARG A 71 -4.67 2.30 -12.44
N MET A 72 -5.65 2.16 -11.56
CA MET A 72 -5.92 3.05 -10.43
C MET A 72 -6.17 2.23 -9.15
N GLN A 73 -5.54 2.59 -8.04
CA GLN A 73 -5.89 2.11 -6.70
C GLN A 73 -6.29 3.28 -5.81
N VAL A 74 -7.38 3.14 -5.05
CA VAL A 74 -7.78 4.12 -4.02
C VAL A 74 -7.28 3.64 -2.67
N ARG A 75 -6.65 4.53 -1.90
CA ARG A 75 -6.15 4.32 -0.53
C ARG A 75 -6.86 5.26 0.43
N ILE A 76 -7.35 4.71 1.54
CA ILE A 76 -8.16 5.40 2.55
C ILE A 76 -7.48 5.24 3.90
N TYR A 77 -6.94 6.35 4.41
CA TYR A 77 -6.24 6.42 5.69
C TYR A 77 -7.24 6.83 6.77
N LEU A 78 -8.00 5.84 7.25
CA LEU A 78 -9.01 5.98 8.31
C LEU A 78 -8.55 5.24 9.56
N ILE A 79 -8.40 5.98 10.66
CA ILE A 79 -8.12 5.44 12.00
C ILE A 79 -9.46 5.34 12.76
N PRO A 80 -10.07 4.15 12.91
CA PRO A 80 -11.26 3.98 13.74
C PRO A 80 -10.89 4.08 15.22
N LEU A 81 -11.61 4.94 15.95
CA LEU A 81 -11.57 5.09 17.41
C LEU A 81 -12.73 4.32 18.08
N LEU A 82 -13.87 4.23 17.40
CA LEU A 82 -15.03 3.42 17.76
C LEU A 82 -15.64 2.86 16.47
N GLY A 83 -16.04 1.58 16.49
CA GLY A 83 -16.61 0.88 15.33
C GLY A 83 -15.84 -0.40 14.95
N GLN A 84 -16.54 -1.39 14.39
CA GLN A 84 -15.96 -2.64 13.92
C GLN A 84 -15.25 -2.51 12.56
N LYS A 85 -14.32 -3.44 12.29
CA LYS A 85 -13.58 -3.49 11.01
C LYS A 85 -14.46 -3.62 9.76
N ARG A 86 -15.72 -4.07 9.88
CA ARG A 86 -16.65 -4.32 8.76
C ARG A 86 -17.52 -3.13 8.33
N GLU A 87 -17.45 -2.00 9.01
CA GLU A 87 -18.42 -0.90 8.83
C GLU A 87 -18.14 0.04 7.64
N LEU A 88 -17.02 -0.14 6.94
CA LEU A 88 -16.57 0.74 5.86
C LEU A 88 -16.66 0.04 4.51
N THR A 89 -17.54 0.54 3.64
CA THR A 89 -17.72 0.07 2.26
C THR A 89 -17.42 1.22 1.30
N LEU A 90 -16.72 0.92 0.20
CA LEU A 90 -16.51 1.87 -0.89
C LEU A 90 -17.43 1.47 -2.04
N LYS A 91 -18.23 2.40 -2.55
CA LYS A 91 -19.23 2.14 -3.59
C LYS A 91 -19.02 3.09 -4.77
N SER A 92 -19.26 2.59 -5.96
CA SER A 92 -19.61 3.40 -7.12
C SER A 92 -21.13 3.39 -7.31
N ALA A 93 -21.65 4.21 -8.21
CA ALA A 93 -23.07 4.21 -8.58
C ALA A 93 -23.63 2.85 -9.06
N LYS A 94 -22.76 1.88 -9.41
CA LYS A 94 -23.14 0.57 -9.99
C LYS A 94 -22.67 -0.64 -9.18
N THR A 95 -21.65 -0.52 -8.33
CA THR A 95 -20.96 -1.67 -7.74
C THR A 95 -20.21 -1.31 -6.45
N GLU A 96 -20.23 -2.20 -5.46
CA GLU A 96 -19.40 -2.11 -4.26
C GLU A 96 -17.97 -2.59 -4.56
N ILE A 97 -16.97 -1.79 -4.18
CA ILE A 97 -15.56 -2.04 -4.43
C ILE A 97 -14.92 -2.57 -3.13
N PRO A 98 -14.32 -3.77 -3.13
CA PRO A 98 -13.80 -4.38 -1.93
C PRO A 98 -12.59 -3.61 -1.38
N LEU A 99 -12.63 -3.28 -0.09
CA LEU A 99 -11.53 -2.65 0.64
C LEU A 99 -10.69 -3.69 1.40
N GLN A 100 -9.44 -3.87 0.97
CA GLN A 100 -8.44 -4.70 1.65
C GLN A 100 -7.73 -3.91 2.76
N ASN A 101 -7.28 -4.57 3.84
CA ASN A 101 -6.63 -3.91 4.97
C ASN A 101 -5.10 -4.03 4.87
N THR A 102 -4.45 -2.89 4.59
CA THR A 102 -3.02 -2.76 4.31
C THR A 102 -2.35 -1.92 5.39
N GLY A 103 -2.24 -2.49 6.60
CA GLY A 103 -1.20 -2.13 7.59
C GLY A 103 -1.07 -0.65 7.96
N GLY A 104 -2.17 0.12 7.92
CA GLY A 104 -2.17 1.57 8.15
C GLY A 104 -3.21 2.31 7.30
N PHE A 105 -3.65 1.70 6.20
CA PHE A 105 -4.75 2.18 5.36
C PHE A 105 -5.65 1.01 4.91
N ARG A 106 -6.75 1.35 4.26
CA ARG A 106 -7.53 0.41 3.45
C ARG A 106 -7.33 0.74 1.97
N ALA A 107 -7.29 -0.26 1.11
CA ALA A 107 -7.10 -0.04 -0.32
C ALA A 107 -8.02 -0.89 -1.18
N THR A 108 -8.38 -0.38 -2.35
CA THR A 108 -8.98 -1.20 -3.42
C THR A 108 -7.91 -2.08 -4.07
N PRO A 109 -8.30 -3.15 -4.78
CA PRO A 109 -7.48 -3.67 -5.89
C PRO A 109 -7.16 -2.56 -6.90
N PHE A 110 -6.16 -2.77 -7.75
CA PHE A 110 -5.94 -1.90 -8.92
C PHE A 110 -7.05 -2.15 -9.96
N ILE A 111 -7.85 -1.13 -10.24
CA ILE A 111 -8.95 -1.12 -11.20
C ILE A 111 -8.43 -0.53 -12.54
N PRO A 112 -8.84 -1.04 -13.71
CA PRO A 112 -8.54 -0.38 -14.98
C PRO A 112 -9.10 1.05 -15.02
N VAL A 113 -8.33 2.01 -15.53
CA VAL A 113 -8.72 3.44 -15.55
C VAL A 113 -9.93 3.71 -16.45
N ASN A 114 -10.10 2.92 -17.52
CA ASN A 114 -11.29 2.92 -18.36
C ASN A 114 -12.56 2.34 -17.68
N GLU A 115 -12.40 1.72 -16.52
CA GLU A 115 -13.48 1.19 -15.67
C GLU A 115 -13.63 1.99 -14.36
N ALA A 116 -12.81 3.04 -14.17
CA ALA A 116 -12.89 3.92 -13.01
C ALA A 116 -14.25 4.65 -12.99
N PRO A 117 -14.98 4.63 -11.86
CA PRO A 117 -16.20 5.42 -11.72
C PRO A 117 -15.85 6.90 -11.55
N GLU A 118 -16.69 7.81 -12.06
CA GLU A 118 -16.49 9.27 -11.94
C GLU A 118 -16.57 9.77 -10.49
N GLU A 119 -17.35 9.09 -9.64
CA GLU A 119 -17.52 9.39 -8.21
C GLU A 119 -17.46 8.10 -7.40
N LEU A 120 -16.88 8.20 -6.20
CA LEU A 120 -16.84 7.16 -5.19
C LEU A 120 -17.49 7.61 -3.89
N THR A 121 -18.34 6.75 -3.33
CA THR A 121 -19.02 6.94 -2.06
C THR A 121 -18.41 6.03 -1.00
N LEU A 122 -17.87 6.63 0.08
CA LEU A 122 -17.42 5.93 1.27
C LEU A 122 -18.55 5.90 2.30
N SER A 123 -19.10 4.70 2.53
CA SER A 123 -20.23 4.46 3.43
C SER A 123 -19.80 3.88 4.76
N PHE A 124 -20.41 4.40 5.83
CA PHE A 124 -20.25 4.05 7.23
C PHE A 124 -21.57 3.46 7.75
N GLN A 125 -21.57 2.18 8.10
CA GLN A 125 -22.76 1.50 8.65
C GLN A 125 -22.69 1.38 10.17
N GLY A 126 -23.70 1.89 10.87
CA GLY A 126 -23.73 1.87 12.33
C GLY A 126 -22.82 2.92 13.00
N PRO A 127 -22.68 2.88 14.34
CA PRO A 127 -22.00 3.93 15.09
C PRO A 127 -20.48 3.91 14.85
N HIS A 128 -19.99 4.96 14.18
CA HIS A 128 -18.61 5.16 13.80
C HIS A 128 -18.00 6.42 14.43
N LEU A 129 -16.82 6.28 15.03
CA LEU A 129 -15.96 7.39 15.40
C LEU A 129 -14.58 7.14 14.81
N GLY A 130 -14.06 8.05 13.99
CA GLY A 130 -12.78 7.86 13.34
C GLY A 130 -12.12 9.16 12.88
N ILE A 131 -10.84 9.05 12.55
CA ILE A 131 -10.05 10.14 11.96
C ILE A 131 -9.70 9.73 10.53
N LEU A 132 -10.25 10.41 9.55
CA LEU A 132 -9.86 10.31 8.14
C LEU A 132 -8.75 11.33 7.90
N SER A 133 -7.52 10.86 7.69
CA SER A 133 -6.34 11.73 7.52
C SER A 133 -5.89 11.90 6.07
N LYS A 134 -6.25 10.98 5.17
CA LYS A 134 -5.94 11.06 3.73
C LYS A 134 -6.87 10.14 2.93
N ILE A 135 -7.28 10.61 1.75
CA ILE A 135 -7.72 9.75 0.64
C ILE A 135 -6.74 10.02 -0.50
N SER A 136 -6.21 8.96 -1.10
CA SER A 136 -5.28 9.09 -2.23
C SER A 136 -5.54 8.06 -3.31
N PHE A 137 -5.16 8.42 -4.52
CA PHE A 137 -5.23 7.61 -5.72
C PHE A 137 -3.82 7.31 -6.19
N ILE A 138 -3.52 6.05 -6.45
CA ILE A 138 -2.29 5.60 -7.09
C ILE A 138 -2.63 5.24 -8.53
N TYR A 139 -2.09 6.00 -9.47
CA TYR A 139 -2.19 5.72 -10.90
C TYR A 139 -0.91 5.03 -11.36
N SER A 140 -1.05 3.97 -12.14
CA SER A 140 0.06 3.22 -12.74
C SER A 140 -0.17 3.11 -14.24
N ASP A 141 0.88 3.31 -15.04
CA ASP A 141 0.86 2.94 -16.47
C ASP A 141 1.22 1.46 -16.68
N SER A 142 1.90 0.85 -15.72
CA SER A 142 2.16 -0.59 -15.69
C SER A 142 0.90 -1.36 -15.26
N ASP A 143 0.59 -2.41 -16.03
CA ASP A 143 -0.21 -3.51 -15.53
C ASP A 143 0.58 -4.20 -14.41
N GLU A 144 -0.04 -4.54 -13.27
CA GLU A 144 0.61 -5.25 -12.15
C GLU A 144 1.51 -6.34 -12.70
N LYS A 145 2.84 -6.18 -12.58
CA LYS A 145 3.79 -7.16 -13.09
C LYS A 145 3.60 -8.45 -12.33
N GLU A 146 2.86 -9.38 -12.92
CA GLU A 146 2.79 -10.74 -12.42
C GLU A 146 4.16 -11.37 -12.63
N ILE A 147 4.99 -11.32 -11.59
CA ILE A 147 6.28 -12.00 -11.59
C ILE A 147 5.99 -13.49 -11.53
N VAL A 148 6.11 -14.13 -12.68
CA VAL A 148 6.14 -15.59 -12.80
C VAL A 148 7.60 -16.02 -12.69
N LEU A 149 7.97 -16.55 -11.52
CA LEU A 149 9.30 -17.15 -11.33
C LEU A 149 9.41 -18.41 -12.21
N SER A 150 10.39 -18.45 -13.10
CA SER A 150 10.64 -19.62 -13.95
C SER A 150 11.27 -20.77 -13.15
N GLY A 151 12.27 -20.47 -12.32
CA GLY A 151 12.99 -21.45 -11.50
C GLY A 151 12.24 -21.90 -10.25
N ASP A 152 12.56 -23.12 -9.80
CA ASP A 152 12.19 -23.58 -8.46
C ASP A 152 13.26 -23.18 -7.45
N TYR A 153 12.81 -22.54 -6.36
CA TYR A 153 13.68 -21.97 -5.33
C TYR A 153 13.29 -22.47 -3.95
N GLU A 154 14.29 -22.76 -3.12
CA GLU A 154 14.08 -23.03 -1.71
C GLU A 154 13.40 -21.82 -1.04
N GLY A 155 12.44 -22.08 -0.15
CA GLY A 155 11.65 -21.04 0.51
C GLY A 155 10.49 -20.47 -0.32
N VAL A 156 10.38 -20.76 -1.61
CA VAL A 156 9.25 -20.29 -2.44
C VAL A 156 8.08 -21.27 -2.40
N ASN A 157 6.91 -20.80 -1.96
CA ASN A 157 5.66 -21.53 -2.04
C ASN A 157 4.79 -20.95 -3.16
N ARG A 158 4.86 -21.56 -4.35
CA ARG A 158 4.09 -21.15 -5.55
C ARG A 158 2.57 -21.14 -5.30
N GLN A 159 2.03 -22.12 -4.57
CA GLN A 159 0.58 -22.20 -4.25
C GLN A 159 0.07 -21.03 -3.41
N LYS A 160 0.93 -20.42 -2.60
CA LYS A 160 0.61 -19.28 -1.72
C LYS A 160 1.19 -17.96 -2.24
N GLY A 161 1.87 -17.95 -3.39
CA GLY A 161 2.54 -16.79 -3.96
C GLY A 161 3.52 -16.11 -2.99
N ILE A 162 4.22 -16.87 -2.14
CA ILE A 162 5.03 -16.31 -1.04
C ILE A 162 6.45 -16.87 -1.03
N ILE A 163 7.42 -15.97 -0.89
CA ILE A 163 8.85 -16.23 -0.67
C ILE A 163 9.05 -16.21 0.85
N THR A 164 9.68 -17.23 1.41
CA THR A 164 9.92 -17.34 2.85
C THR A 164 11.38 -17.60 3.17
N ALA A 165 11.85 -17.04 4.28
CA ALA A 165 13.18 -17.30 4.82
C ALA A 165 13.11 -17.39 6.34
N SER A 166 13.96 -18.24 6.91
CA SER A 166 14.06 -18.42 8.37
C SER A 166 15.35 -17.84 8.90
N GLY A 167 15.32 -17.44 10.17
CA GLY A 167 16.50 -17.02 10.92
C GLY A 167 16.44 -17.52 12.36
N PHE A 168 17.60 -17.63 13.00
CA PHE A 168 17.76 -18.19 14.34
C PHE A 168 18.38 -17.20 15.32
N GLY A 169 17.85 -17.16 16.54
CA GLY A 169 18.38 -16.37 17.64
C GLY A 169 18.53 -17.23 18.88
N ARG A 170 19.77 -17.34 19.39
CA ARG A 170 20.10 -18.14 20.58
C ARG A 170 19.69 -17.43 21.87
N TYR A 171 19.32 -18.19 22.90
CA TYR A 171 19.13 -17.64 24.24
C TYR A 171 20.47 -17.23 24.88
N SER A 172 20.53 -16.02 25.43
CA SER A 172 21.63 -15.52 26.26
C SER A 172 21.38 -15.88 27.73
N GLY A 173 22.42 -16.34 28.44
CA GLY A 173 22.30 -17.14 29.66
C GLY A 173 21.58 -16.56 30.89
N ASP A 174 21.42 -15.24 31.00
CA ASP A 174 21.03 -14.59 32.27
C ASP A 174 19.89 -13.55 32.18
N SER A 175 19.06 -13.57 31.12
CA SER A 175 17.90 -12.65 31.04
C SER A 175 16.72 -13.22 30.27
N SER A 176 15.51 -12.78 30.65
CA SER A 176 14.19 -13.24 30.15
C SER A 176 14.22 -13.65 28.66
N PRO A 177 14.26 -14.96 28.33
CA PRO A 177 14.99 -15.38 27.12
C PRO A 177 14.32 -15.03 25.78
N GLY A 178 13.00 -14.84 25.77
CA GLY A 178 12.23 -14.78 24.53
C GLY A 178 12.53 -13.59 23.63
N ALA A 179 12.61 -12.37 24.18
CA ALA A 179 12.53 -11.15 23.38
C ALA A 179 13.84 -10.81 22.62
N ALA A 180 14.99 -11.02 23.24
CA ALA A 180 16.29 -10.77 22.62
C ALA A 180 16.58 -11.81 21.52
N ALA A 181 16.34 -13.09 21.82
CA ALA A 181 16.45 -14.19 20.86
C ALA A 181 15.50 -14.02 19.68
N GLU A 182 14.22 -13.66 19.92
CA GLU A 182 13.27 -13.37 18.83
C GLU A 182 13.70 -12.19 17.95
N ARG A 183 14.27 -11.12 18.53
CA ARG A 183 14.76 -9.97 17.76
C ARG A 183 15.96 -10.35 16.88
N ALA A 184 16.89 -11.16 17.42
CA ALA A 184 18.01 -11.70 16.65
C ALA A 184 17.51 -12.59 15.50
N ALA A 185 16.60 -13.53 15.78
CA ALA A 185 16.01 -14.42 14.79
C ALA A 185 15.30 -13.66 13.66
N LYS A 186 14.55 -12.59 13.97
CA LYS A 186 13.92 -11.71 12.96
C LYS A 186 14.94 -11.01 12.07
N LEU A 187 15.99 -10.43 12.67
CA LEU A 187 17.03 -9.72 11.92
C LEU A 187 17.78 -10.66 10.97
N ASP A 188 18.07 -11.87 11.44
CA ASP A 188 18.66 -12.94 10.65
C ASP A 188 17.73 -13.40 9.50
N ALA A 189 16.44 -13.60 9.79
CA ALA A 189 15.44 -13.98 8.79
C ALA A 189 15.28 -12.93 7.68
N TYR A 190 15.28 -11.63 8.01
CA TYR A 190 15.24 -10.56 7.00
C TYR A 190 16.50 -10.50 6.14
N ARG A 191 17.69 -10.78 6.70
CA ARG A 191 18.93 -10.88 5.93
C ARG A 191 18.88 -12.05 4.95
N ASN A 192 18.49 -13.23 5.44
CA ASN A 192 18.36 -14.43 4.63
C ASN A 192 17.32 -14.26 3.51
N LEU A 193 16.19 -13.58 3.79
CA LEU A 193 15.20 -13.20 2.77
C LEU A 193 15.82 -12.28 1.70
N GLY A 194 16.58 -11.27 2.11
CA GLY A 194 17.25 -10.34 1.19
C GLY A 194 18.30 -11.02 0.31
N HIS A 195 19.06 -11.96 0.86
CA HIS A 195 19.99 -12.78 0.07
C HIS A 195 19.25 -13.66 -0.94
N LEU A 196 18.21 -14.38 -0.51
CA LEU A 196 17.39 -15.23 -1.37
C LEU A 196 16.78 -14.44 -2.54
N ILE A 197 16.19 -13.27 -2.28
CA ILE A 197 15.60 -12.42 -3.32
C ILE A 197 16.64 -11.94 -4.34
N ARG A 198 17.84 -11.56 -3.90
CA ARG A 198 18.93 -11.16 -4.82
C ARG A 198 19.41 -12.32 -5.67
N GLU A 199 19.50 -13.54 -5.12
CA GLU A 199 19.85 -14.72 -5.90
C GLU A 199 18.77 -15.10 -6.93
N MET A 200 17.49 -15.07 -6.53
CA MET A 200 16.37 -15.32 -7.45
C MET A 200 16.35 -14.28 -8.56
N ALA A 201 16.40 -12.99 -8.24
CA ALA A 201 16.41 -11.92 -9.23
C ALA A 201 17.57 -12.07 -10.24
N LYS A 202 18.78 -12.42 -9.77
CA LYS A 202 19.92 -12.70 -10.64
C LYS A 202 19.70 -13.91 -11.56
N LYS A 203 19.01 -14.96 -11.10
CA LYS A 203 18.72 -16.18 -11.88
C LYS A 203 17.57 -15.97 -12.89
N GLU A 204 16.56 -15.18 -12.52
CA GLU A 204 15.43 -14.79 -13.38
C GLU A 204 15.74 -13.60 -14.32
N GLY A 205 16.91 -12.96 -14.20
CA GLY A 205 17.26 -11.76 -14.99
C GLY A 205 16.52 -10.49 -14.57
N LEU A 206 15.93 -10.45 -13.37
CA LEU A 206 15.16 -9.32 -12.85
C LEU A 206 16.10 -8.26 -12.25
N MET A 207 15.91 -6.99 -12.61
CA MET A 207 16.66 -5.87 -12.03
C MET A 207 15.97 -5.35 -10.76
N ILE A 208 16.66 -5.41 -9.63
CA ILE A 208 16.15 -4.89 -8.35
C ILE A 208 16.30 -3.36 -8.27
N ASP A 209 15.28 -2.70 -7.72
CA ASP A 209 15.38 -1.35 -7.21
C ASP A 209 15.86 -1.35 -5.75
N ASP A 210 17.16 -1.10 -5.53
CA ASP A 210 17.74 -1.02 -4.19
C ASP A 210 17.06 0.05 -3.30
N SER A 211 16.44 1.09 -3.88
CA SER A 211 15.72 2.12 -3.11
C SER A 211 14.43 1.58 -2.47
N ARG A 212 13.73 0.69 -3.17
CA ARG A 212 12.53 -0.01 -2.68
C ARG A 212 12.90 -1.27 -1.87
N PHE A 213 14.02 -1.92 -2.22
CA PHE A 213 14.46 -3.20 -1.66
C PHE A 213 14.46 -3.23 -0.12
N GLU A 214 15.13 -2.28 0.54
CA GLU A 214 15.20 -2.28 2.01
C GLU A 214 13.84 -2.08 2.67
N VAL A 215 12.97 -1.27 2.08
CA VAL A 215 11.64 -0.97 2.62
C VAL A 215 10.73 -2.20 2.49
N THR A 216 10.75 -2.85 1.32
CA THR A 216 9.93 -4.04 1.07
C THR A 216 10.38 -5.24 1.90
N ILE A 217 11.69 -5.46 2.10
CA ILE A 217 12.20 -6.49 3.02
C ILE A 217 11.73 -6.25 4.46
N LYS A 218 11.74 -4.99 4.94
CA LYS A 218 11.22 -4.62 6.27
C LYS A 218 9.69 -4.77 6.37
N GLY A 219 8.99 -4.79 5.23
CA GLY A 219 7.55 -5.06 5.11
C GLY A 219 7.17 -6.55 5.15
N ALA A 220 8.14 -7.47 5.05
CA ALA A 220 7.89 -8.90 5.14
C ALA A 220 7.32 -9.30 6.51
N ARG A 221 6.35 -10.23 6.53
CA ARG A 221 5.59 -10.58 7.73
C ARG A 221 6.11 -11.86 8.37
N VAL A 222 6.03 -11.98 9.69
CA VAL A 222 6.29 -13.26 10.38
C VAL A 222 5.18 -14.25 10.02
N VAL A 223 5.55 -15.35 9.37
CA VAL A 223 4.64 -16.43 8.98
C VAL A 223 4.64 -17.55 10.02
N LYS A 224 5.79 -17.81 10.64
CA LYS A 224 5.97 -18.86 11.66
C LYS A 224 6.96 -18.41 12.73
N LYS A 225 6.74 -18.85 13.97
CA LYS A 225 7.68 -18.70 15.09
C LYS A 225 7.71 -20.02 15.85
N GLU A 226 8.90 -20.51 16.15
CA GLU A 226 9.12 -21.76 16.88
C GLU A 226 10.10 -21.52 18.04
N LEU A 227 9.75 -22.05 19.21
CA LEU A 227 10.63 -22.05 20.38
C LEU A 227 11.36 -23.39 20.42
N THR A 228 12.69 -23.35 20.40
CA THR A 228 13.54 -24.53 20.56
C THR A 228 14.16 -24.54 21.96
N LYS A 229 14.88 -25.61 22.30
CA LYS A 229 15.64 -25.68 23.58
C LYS A 229 16.78 -24.65 23.64
N GLU A 230 17.28 -24.21 22.49
CA GLU A 230 18.50 -23.40 22.37
C GLU A 230 18.23 -21.93 21.99
N GLY A 231 17.03 -21.64 21.48
CA GLY A 231 16.67 -20.32 21.00
C GLY A 231 15.30 -20.24 20.34
N VAL A 232 15.13 -19.26 19.47
CA VAL A 232 13.92 -18.99 18.70
C VAL A 232 14.24 -19.08 17.22
N VAL A 233 13.41 -19.79 16.45
CA VAL A 233 13.39 -19.74 14.99
C VAL A 233 12.23 -18.85 14.56
N VAL A 234 12.48 -17.93 13.64
CA VAL A 234 11.44 -17.08 13.04
C VAL A 234 11.50 -17.21 11.53
N THR A 235 10.37 -17.53 10.91
CA THR A 235 10.19 -17.52 9.45
C THR A 235 9.43 -16.26 9.06
N VAL A 236 10.05 -15.44 8.22
CA VAL A 236 9.40 -14.29 7.56
C VAL A 236 8.97 -14.66 6.15
N GLY A 237 7.99 -13.94 5.61
CA GLY A 237 7.48 -14.15 4.27
C GLY A 237 7.09 -12.84 3.58
N LEU A 238 7.37 -12.79 2.28
CA LEU A 238 7.07 -11.70 1.37
C LEU A 238 6.33 -12.26 0.15
N TYR A 239 5.29 -11.57 -0.33
CA TYR A 239 4.57 -12.04 -1.52
C TYR A 239 5.43 -11.88 -2.78
N ILE A 240 5.21 -12.74 -3.78
CA ILE A 240 5.79 -12.59 -5.11
C ILE A 240 5.12 -11.39 -5.81
N ASN A 241 3.79 -11.35 -5.78
CA ASN A 241 2.98 -10.30 -6.40
C ASN A 241 2.10 -9.61 -5.34
N GLY A 242 1.94 -8.29 -5.47
CA GLY A 242 1.21 -7.43 -4.53
C GLY A 242 2.12 -6.66 -3.58
N THR A 243 1.55 -5.85 -2.68
CA THR A 243 2.29 -4.86 -1.88
C THR A 243 2.13 -5.09 -0.36
N PRO A 244 3.21 -5.23 0.45
CA PRO A 244 4.61 -5.34 0.03
C PRO A 244 4.92 -6.70 -0.61
N GLY A 245 5.63 -6.70 -1.74
CA GLY A 245 6.00 -7.91 -2.48
C GLY A 245 7.15 -7.72 -3.48
N LEU A 246 7.63 -8.81 -4.08
CA LEU A 246 8.72 -8.79 -5.06
C LEU A 246 8.36 -7.90 -6.26
N SER A 247 7.10 -7.86 -6.69
CA SER A 247 6.58 -6.96 -7.73
C SER A 247 6.92 -5.49 -7.48
N ASP A 248 6.91 -5.02 -6.22
CA ASP A 248 7.26 -3.64 -5.88
C ASP A 248 8.77 -3.35 -6.02
N MET A 249 9.60 -4.39 -6.05
CA MET A 249 11.07 -4.30 -5.97
C MET A 249 11.74 -4.39 -7.33
N ILE A 250 11.01 -4.69 -8.41
CA ILE A 250 11.59 -4.94 -9.74
C ILE A 250 11.42 -3.74 -10.67
N LYS A 251 12.56 -3.17 -11.09
CA LYS A 251 12.64 -2.17 -12.16
C LYS A 251 12.11 -2.75 -13.47
N GLU A 252 11.57 -1.90 -14.32
CA GLU A 252 11.31 -2.32 -15.71
C GLU A 252 12.64 -2.69 -16.37
N ALA A 253 12.64 -3.82 -17.08
CA ALA A 253 13.69 -4.11 -18.04
C ALA A 253 13.55 -3.12 -19.20
N LEU A 254 14.69 -2.56 -19.63
CA LEU A 254 14.80 -1.70 -20.81
C LEU A 254 14.53 -2.48 -22.11
#